data_AF-A0A3S8ZX50-F1
#
_entry.id   AF-A0A3S8ZX50-F1
#
_cell.length_a   1.000
_cell.length_b   1.000
_cell.length_c   1.000
_cell.angle_alpha   90.00
_cell.angle_beta   90.00
_cell.angle_gamma   90.00
#
_symmetry.space_group_name_H-M   'P 1'
#
loop_
_entity.id
_entity.type
_entity.pdbx_description
1 polymer ?
#
loop_
_entity_poly.entity_id
_entity_poly.type
_entity_poly.pdbx_seq_one_letter_code
_entity_poly.pdbx_strand_id
1 'polypeptide(L)' 'MLPLDNQLTFPEDDPEPTAPIEPEFESCCGSGCGESCVFDIYYVLRAQYLADYAAWQARQAARKE' A
#
# COMPACT_ATOMS: atom_id res chain seq x y z
N MET A 1 10.54 -2.14 27.93
CA MET A 1 10.36 -0.85 27.24
C MET A 1 11.36 -0.87 26.09
N LEU A 2 10.90 -1.23 24.88
CA LEU A 2 11.77 -1.29 23.71
C LEU A 2 12.04 0.15 23.24
N PRO A 3 13.28 0.50 22.90
CA PRO A 3 13.66 1.87 22.62
C PRO A 3 13.07 2.31 21.27
N LEU A 4 12.36 3.44 21.29
CA LEU A 4 11.57 4.02 20.19
C LEU A 4 12.48 4.84 19.26
N ASP A 5 13.66 4.33 18.94
CA ASP A 5 14.69 5.10 18.22
C ASP A 5 14.84 4.63 16.76
N ASN A 6 14.26 3.49 16.40
CA ASN A 6 14.41 2.89 15.06
C ASN A 6 13.14 3.02 14.18
N GLN A 7 12.22 3.93 14.51
CA GLN A 7 10.94 4.05 13.79
C GLN A 7 10.97 5.02 12.58
N LEU A 8 12.14 5.58 12.24
CA LEU A 8 12.29 6.52 11.11
C LEU A 8 13.43 6.16 10.14
N THR A 9 13.90 4.92 10.16
CA THR A 9 14.83 4.40 9.15
C THR A 9 14.06 3.41 8.28
N PHE A 10 13.81 3.77 7.02
CA PHE A 10 13.43 2.79 6.01
C PHE A 10 14.46 1.64 6.08
N PRO A 11 14.04 0.37 6.04
CA PRO A 11 14.98 -0.76 5.98
C PRO A 11 16.04 -0.46 4.91
N GLU A 12 17.31 -0.82 5.14
CA GLU A 12 18.40 -0.51 4.19
C GLU A 12 18.08 -1.00 2.77
N ASP A 13 17.36 -2.12 2.67
CA ASP A 13 16.90 -2.73 1.43
C ASP A 13 15.81 -1.92 0.69
N ASP A 14 15.16 -0.95 1.36
CA ASP A 14 14.05 -0.12 0.87
C ASP A 14 13.12 -0.94 -0.05
N PRO A 15 12.42 -1.96 0.49
CA PRO A 15 11.73 -2.95 -0.32
C PRO A 15 10.58 -2.30 -1.11
N GLU A 16 10.25 -2.92 -2.24
CA GLU A 16 9.12 -2.50 -3.06
C GLU A 16 7.81 -2.58 -2.26
N PRO A 17 6.97 -1.52 -2.27
CA PRO A 17 5.63 -1.57 -1.70
C PRO A 17 4.82 -2.74 -2.27
N THR A 18 3.98 -3.36 -1.44
CA THR A 18 3.14 -4.49 -1.88
C THR A 18 1.79 -3.99 -2.37
N ALA A 19 1.40 -4.37 -3.59
CA ALA A 19 0.09 -4.03 -4.14
C ALA A 19 -1.03 -4.73 -3.37
N PRO A 20 -2.18 -4.06 -3.13
CA PRO A 20 -3.35 -4.74 -2.60
C PRO A 20 -3.89 -5.75 -3.61
N ILE A 21 -4.42 -6.86 -3.11
CA ILE A 21 -5.07 -7.89 -3.93
C ILE A 21 -6.44 -7.36 -4.36
N GLU A 22 -6.73 -7.43 -5.65
CA GLU A 22 -8.04 -7.07 -6.18
C GLU A 22 -9.09 -8.07 -5.67
N PRO A 23 -10.21 -7.60 -5.08
CA PRO A 23 -11.24 -8.49 -4.60
C PRO A 23 -12.02 -9.12 -5.75
N GLU A 24 -12.33 -10.42 -5.61
CA GLU A 24 -13.19 -11.14 -6.54
C GLU A 24 -14.64 -10.64 -6.45
N PHE A 25 -15.40 -10.73 -7.54
CA PHE A 25 -16.81 -10.29 -7.54
C PHE A 25 -17.66 -11.04 -6.49
N GLU A 26 -17.34 -12.30 -6.23
CA GLU A 26 -18.01 -13.16 -5.25
C GLU A 26 -17.79 -12.68 -3.80
N SER A 27 -16.76 -11.87 -3.55
CA SER A 27 -16.52 -11.23 -2.26
C SER A 27 -17.41 -10.00 -2.03
N CYS A 28 -18.09 -9.52 -3.08
CA CYS A 28 -19.06 -8.44 -2.98
C CYS A 28 -20.38 -8.96 -2.42
N CYS A 29 -20.88 -8.30 -1.36
CA CYS A 29 -22.17 -8.67 -0.75
C CYS A 29 -23.39 -8.36 -1.66
N GLY A 30 -23.20 -7.68 -2.80
CA GLY A 30 -24.15 -7.60 -3.91
C GLY A 30 -25.47 -6.86 -3.64
N SER A 31 -25.67 -6.40 -2.41
CA SER A 31 -26.94 -5.84 -1.92
C SER A 31 -26.80 -4.40 -1.37
N GLY A 32 -25.70 -3.73 -1.72
CA GLY A 32 -25.40 -2.36 -1.28
C GLY A 32 -24.70 -2.36 0.08
N CYS A 33 -23.39 -2.59 0.10
CA CYS A 33 -22.57 -2.63 1.31
C CYS A 33 -22.29 -1.24 1.93
N GLY A 34 -22.72 -0.17 1.26
CA GLY A 34 -22.36 1.21 1.62
C GLY A 34 -20.84 1.37 1.75
N GLU A 35 -20.40 2.00 2.84
CA GLU A 35 -18.99 2.30 3.13
C GLU A 35 -18.15 1.04 3.46
N SER A 36 -18.78 -0.12 3.67
CA SER A 36 -18.10 -1.41 3.87
C SER A 36 -17.97 -2.21 2.57
N CYS A 37 -18.02 -1.54 1.41
CA CYS A 37 -17.80 -2.16 0.11
C CYS A 37 -16.32 -2.56 -0.05
N VAL A 38 -16.08 -3.84 -0.34
CA VAL A 38 -14.72 -4.38 -0.54
C VAL A 38 -13.99 -3.67 -1.69
N PHE A 39 -14.71 -3.27 -2.74
CA PHE A 39 -14.13 -2.53 -3.86
C PHE A 39 -13.74 -1.10 -3.46
N ASP A 40 -14.56 -0.42 -2.65
CA ASP A 40 -14.23 0.94 -2.21
C ASP A 40 -12.98 0.94 -1.33
N ILE A 41 -12.89 -0.01 -0.39
CA ILE A 41 -11.70 -0.23 0.44
C ILE A 41 -10.49 -0.54 -0.45
N TYR A 42 -10.65 -1.44 -1.43
CA TYR A 42 -9.58 -1.77 -2.38
C TYR A 42 -9.08 -0.53 -3.14
N TYR A 43 -9.97 0.31 -3.65
CA TYR A 43 -9.56 1.50 -4.41
C TYR A 43 -8.81 2.51 -3.55
N VAL A 44 -9.20 2.69 -2.29
CA VAL A 44 -8.46 3.53 -1.33
C VAL A 44 -7.05 2.97 -1.11
N LEU A 45 -6.93 1.67 -0.82
CA LEU A 45 -5.63 1.02 -0.61
C LEU A 45 -4.76 1.05 -1.87
N ARG A 46 -5.37 0.88 -3.05
CA ARG A 46 -4.68 0.94 -4.35
C ARG A 46 -4.13 2.33 -4.62
N ALA A 47 -4.90 3.38 -4.29
CA ALA A 47 -4.43 4.76 -4.44
C ALA A 47 -3.22 5.04 -3.54
N GLN A 48 -3.26 4.59 -2.29
CA GLN A 48 -2.12 4.70 -1.36
C GLN A 48 -0.90 3.96 -1.89
N TYR A 49 -1.08 2.70 -2.32
CA TYR A 49 -0.01 1.90 -2.91
C TYR A 49 0.65 2.60 -4.09
N LEU A 50 -0.12 3.20 -5.01
CA LEU A 50 0.45 3.89 -6.17
C LEU A 50 1.29 5.11 -5.77
N ALA A 51 0.88 5.85 -4.74
CA ALA A 51 1.66 6.97 -4.21
C ALA A 51 2.98 6.49 -3.58
N ASP A 52 2.91 5.44 -2.76
CA ASP A 52 4.08 4.84 -2.12
C ASP A 52 5.04 4.24 -3.16
N TYR A 53 4.49 3.61 -4.19
CA TYR A 53 5.26 3.01 -5.27
C TYR A 53 6.00 4.07 -6.11
N ALA A 54 5.35 5.18 -6.44
CA ALA A 54 6.00 6.29 -7.12
C ALA A 54 7.14 6.89 -6.28
N ALA A 55 6.92 7.07 -4.97
CA ALA A 55 7.96 7.56 -4.06
C ALA A 55 9.14 6.58 -3.96
N TRP A 56 8.86 5.27 -3.92
CA TRP A 56 9.87 4.22 -3.95
C TRP A 56 10.67 4.25 -5.26
N GLN A 57 10.00 4.34 -6.41
CA GLN A 57 10.66 4.42 -7.72
C GLN A 57 11.64 5.60 -7.80
N ALA A 58 11.25 6.77 -7.25
CA ALA A 58 12.14 7.94 -7.20
C ALA A 58 13.39 7.68 -6.34
N ARG A 59 13.25 7.02 -5.18
CA ARG A 59 14.39 6.63 -4.33
C ARG A 59 15.29 5.61 -5.03
N GLN A 60 14.70 4.62 -5.72
CA GLN A 60 15.46 3.61 -6.45
C GLN A 60 16.20 4.19 -7.65
N ALA A 61 15.62 5.16 -8.36
CA ALA A 61 16.30 5.89 -9.42
C ALA A 61 17.53 6.64 -8.86
N ALA A 62 17.36 7.41 -7.79
CA ALA A 62 18.46 8.15 -7.14
C ALA A 62 19.59 7.26 -6.58
N ARG A 63 19.32 5.97 -6.29
CA ARG A 63 20.35 5.00 -5.87
C ARG A 63 21.14 4.40 -7.03
N LYS A 64 20.58 4.39 -8.25
CA LYS A 64 21.21 3.80 -9.43
C LYS A 64 22.12 4.79 -10.19
N GLU A 65 22.01 6.07 -9.86
CA GLU A 65 22.82 7.18 -10.38
C GLU A 65 24.12 7.35 -9.57
#